data_AF-A0A1Y1CQL7-F1
#
_entry.id   AF-A0A1Y1CQL7-F1
#
_cell.length_a   1.000
_cell.length_b   1.000
_cell.length_c   1.000
_cell.angle_alpha   90.00
_cell.angle_beta   90.00
_cell.angle_gamma   90.00
#
_symmetry.space_group_name_H-M   'P 1'
#
loop_
_entity.id
_entity.type
_entity.pdbx_description
1 polymer ?
#
loop_
_entity_poly.entity_id
_entity_poly.type
_entity_poly.pdbx_seq_one_letter_code
_entity_poly.pdbx_strand_id
1 'polypeptide(L)'
;MECKEVNSKLIFYLEKELLKDEMLQMENHLSNCSSCSDSLVLLQSALGIIEKEKTLQANPYFVSKTMNRFKEEQRKANQPVFTRLLMPVLVSMLFVLAIGSGIFMGSNFATDTENIQQSNLIDPYFNEIDNETIELFFLNDGYHE
;
A
#
# COMPACT_ATOMS: atom_id res chain seq x y z
N MET A 1 -52.49 31.97 4.45
CA MET A 1 -51.32 32.36 3.65
C MET A 1 -51.73 32.55 2.21
N GLU A 2 -51.10 33.51 1.54
CA GLU A 2 -51.23 33.74 0.11
C GLU A 2 -50.37 32.72 -0.66
N CYS A 3 -50.84 32.23 -1.81
CA CYS A 3 -50.10 31.23 -2.61
C CYS A 3 -48.69 31.70 -3.00
N LYS A 4 -48.50 33.01 -3.17
CA LYS A 4 -47.19 33.61 -3.48
C LYS A 4 -46.19 33.40 -2.34
N GLU A 5 -46.64 33.54 -1.09
CA GLU A 5 -45.80 33.39 0.09
C GLU A 5 -45.42 31.92 0.28
N VAL A 6 -46.39 31.02 0.10
CA VAL A 6 -46.18 29.55 0.16
C VAL A 6 -45.13 29.12 -0.86
N ASN A 7 -45.27 29.54 -2.12
CA ASN A 7 -44.30 29.20 -3.17
C ASN A 7 -42.87 29.68 -2.86
N SER A 8 -42.72 30.84 -2.23
CA SER A 8 -41.38 31.33 -1.81
C SER A 8 -40.79 30.55 -0.64
N LYS A 9 -41.65 29.93 0.18
CA LYS A 9 -41.27 29.20 1.40
C LYS A 9 -41.22 27.67 1.24
N LEU A 10 -41.53 27.14 0.05
CA LEU A 10 -41.55 25.70 -0.22
C LEU A 10 -40.21 25.01 0.06
N ILE A 11 -39.08 25.65 -0.25
CA ILE A 11 -37.75 25.07 -0.01
C ILE A 11 -37.47 24.91 1.49
N PHE A 12 -37.74 25.95 2.28
CA PHE A 12 -37.59 25.94 3.74
C PHE A 12 -38.52 24.91 4.39
N TYR A 13 -39.68 24.66 3.78
CA TYR A 13 -40.62 23.64 4.24
C TYR A 13 -40.08 22.23 4.02
N LEU A 14 -39.52 21.95 2.85
CA LEU A 14 -38.89 20.66 2.56
C LEU A 14 -37.68 20.40 3.48
N GLU A 15 -36.90 21.44 3.79
CA GLU A 15 -35.72 21.37 4.66
C GLU A 15 -36.07 21.45 6.16
N LYS A 16 -37.35 21.64 6.51
CA LYS A 16 -37.86 21.76 7.89
C LYS A 16 -37.23 22.93 8.68
N GLU A 17 -36.94 24.03 8.00
CA GLU A 17 -36.33 25.23 8.60
C GLU A 17 -37.36 26.28 9.07
N LEU A 18 -38.67 26.05 8.86
CA LEU A 18 -39.72 26.96 9.35
C LEU A 18 -40.00 26.81 10.84
N LEU A 19 -40.50 27.88 11.46
CA LEU A 19 -41.06 27.80 12.81
C LEU A 19 -42.28 26.86 12.84
N LYS A 20 -42.54 26.24 13.99
CA LYS A 20 -43.65 25.29 14.16
C LYS A 20 -45.01 25.85 13.75
N ASP A 21 -45.27 27.12 14.06
CA ASP A 21 -46.53 27.79 13.73
C ASP A 21 -46.67 28.05 12.22
N GLU A 22 -45.56 28.31 11.53
CA GLU A 22 -45.55 28.48 10.07
C GLU A 22 -45.64 27.13 9.34
N MET A 23 -45.06 26.06 9.88
CA MET A 23 -45.22 24.71 9.33
C MET A 23 -46.69 24.26 9.32
N LEU A 24 -47.43 24.51 10.40
CA LEU A 24 -48.87 24.17 10.46
C LEU A 24 -49.69 24.96 9.44
N GLN A 25 -49.36 26.24 9.24
CA GLN A 25 -50.02 27.08 8.23
C GLN A 25 -49.71 26.60 6.81
N MET A 26 -48.47 26.19 6.55
CA MET A 26 -48.04 25.58 5.30
C MET A 26 -48.78 24.27 5.02
N GLU A 27 -48.81 23.33 5.98
CA GLU A 27 -49.51 22.05 5.84
C GLU A 27 -51.00 22.24 5.51
N ASN A 28 -51.67 23.15 6.22
CA ASN A 28 -53.08 23.45 6.00
C ASN A 28 -53.32 24.09 4.61
N HIS A 29 -52.41 24.96 4.14
CA HIS A 29 -52.53 25.52 2.80
C HIS A 29 -52.28 24.46 1.71
N LEU A 30 -51.27 23.60 1.89
CA LEU A 30 -50.95 22.53 0.95
C LEU A 30 -52.07 21.48 0.86
N SER A 31 -52.79 21.20 1.95
CA SER A 31 -53.95 20.30 1.91
C SER A 31 -55.16 20.89 1.18
N ASN A 32 -55.27 22.22 1.12
CA ASN A 32 -56.43 22.92 0.56
C ASN A 32 -56.19 23.49 -0.85
N CYS A 33 -54.93 23.71 -1.25
CA CYS A 33 -54.57 24.31 -2.54
C CYS A 33 -53.83 23.32 -3.43
N SER A 34 -54.49 22.83 -4.48
CA SER A 34 -53.89 21.91 -5.46
C SER A 34 -52.68 22.52 -6.16
N SER A 35 -52.74 23.79 -6.58
CA SER A 35 -51.63 24.43 -7.30
C SER A 35 -50.32 24.50 -6.50
N CYS A 36 -50.41 24.72 -5.18
CA CYS A 36 -49.25 24.76 -4.31
C CYS A 36 -48.74 23.35 -4.01
N SER A 37 -49.64 22.37 -3.89
CA SER A 37 -49.27 20.96 -3.76
C SER A 37 -48.53 20.46 -5.00
N ASP A 38 -49.01 20.78 -6.21
CA ASP A 38 -48.36 20.41 -7.46
C ASP A 38 -46.97 21.03 -7.59
N SER A 39 -46.83 22.30 -7.16
CA SER A 39 -45.56 23.02 -7.13
C SER A 39 -44.56 22.36 -6.15
N LEU A 40 -45.05 21.87 -5.01
CA LEU A 40 -44.23 21.13 -4.03
C LEU A 40 -43.74 19.81 -4.62
N VAL A 41 -44.61 19.04 -5.26
CA VAL A 41 -44.25 17.75 -5.89
C VAL A 41 -43.24 17.94 -7.00
N LEU A 42 -43.41 18.99 -7.82
CA LEU A 42 -42.46 19.35 -8.87
C LEU A 42 -41.08 19.69 -8.28
N LEU A 43 -41.04 20.51 -7.23
CA LEU A 43 -39.81 20.89 -6.55
C LEU A 43 -39.11 19.68 -5.93
N GLN A 44 -39.84 18.80 -5.24
CA GLN A 44 -39.31 17.58 -4.65
C GLN A 44 -38.73 16.64 -5.71
N SER A 45 -39.40 16.52 -6.85
CA SER A 45 -38.92 15.71 -7.98
C SER A 45 -37.63 16.26 -8.57
N ALA A 46 -37.55 17.59 -8.77
CA ALA A 46 -36.35 18.24 -9.27
C ALA A 46 -35.16 18.06 -8.33
N LEU A 47 -35.36 18.24 -7.02
CA LEU A 47 -34.33 18.01 -6.00
C LEU A 47 -33.89 16.55 -5.94
N GLY A 48 -34.82 15.60 -6.09
CA GLY A 48 -34.49 14.17 -6.09
C GLY A 48 -33.61 13.76 -7.27
N ILE A 49 -33.77 14.39 -8.45
CA ILE A 49 -32.87 14.17 -9.59
C ILE A 49 -31.46 14.67 -9.27
N ILE A 50 -31.35 15.87 -8.69
CA ILE A 50 -30.07 16.45 -8.29
C ILE A 50 -29.38 15.56 -7.25
N GLU A 51 -30.12 15.05 -6.26
CA GLU A 51 -29.58 14.17 -5.23
C GLU A 51 -29.06 12.86 -5.82
N LYS A 52 -29.81 12.28 -6.77
CA LYS A 52 -29.39 11.09 -7.52
C LYS A 52 -28.13 11.34 -8.33
N GLU A 53 -28.00 12.46 -9.03
CA GLU A 53 -26.78 12.79 -9.79
C GLU A 53 -25.60 13.12 -8.86
N LYS A 54 -25.87 13.73 -7.70
CA LYS A 54 -24.89 14.02 -6.66
C LYS A 54 -24.39 12.77 -5.94
N THR A 55 -25.02 11.61 -6.12
CA THR A 55 -24.44 10.32 -5.70
C THR A 55 -23.20 10.00 -6.54
N LEU A 56 -22.10 10.69 -6.23
CA LEU A 56 -20.77 10.31 -6.63
C LEU A 56 -20.57 8.85 -6.23
N GLN A 57 -20.20 8.00 -7.19
CA GLN A 57 -19.83 6.62 -6.89
C GLN A 57 -18.79 6.65 -5.77
N ALA A 58 -19.17 6.13 -4.60
CA ALA A 58 -18.27 6.07 -3.47
C ALA A 58 -17.01 5.33 -3.92
N ASN A 59 -15.84 5.95 -3.75
CA ASN A 59 -14.58 5.30 -4.11
C ASN A 59 -14.51 3.94 -3.37
N PRO A 60 -14.41 2.81 -4.09
CA PRO A 60 -14.48 1.48 -3.48
C PRO A 60 -13.36 1.22 -2.48
N TYR A 61 -12.28 2.00 -2.54
CA TYR A 61 -11.14 1.91 -1.63
C TYR A 61 -11.19 2.90 -0.47
N PHE A 62 -12.22 3.75 -0.37
CA PHE A 62 -12.29 4.74 0.71
C PHE A 62 -12.36 4.06 2.07
N VAL A 63 -13.26 3.09 2.24
CA VAL A 63 -13.45 2.35 3.49
C VAL A 63 -12.22 1.50 3.83
N SER A 64 -11.64 0.82 2.85
CA SER A 64 -10.44 -0.01 3.08
C SER A 64 -9.24 0.85 3.47
N LYS A 65 -9.04 1.99 2.81
CA LYS A 65 -7.94 2.92 3.10
C LYS A 65 -8.08 3.55 4.49
N THR A 66 -9.27 3.98 4.89
CA THR A 66 -9.49 4.55 6.23
C THR A 66 -9.35 3.48 7.31
N MET A 67 -9.94 2.30 7.13
CA MET A 67 -9.82 1.19 8.08
C MET A 67 -8.36 0.74 8.27
N ASN A 68 -7.59 0.71 7.18
CA ASN A 68 -6.16 0.37 7.26
C ASN A 68 -5.36 1.40 8.06
N ARG A 69 -5.65 2.70 7.91
CA ARG A 69 -5.00 3.75 8.73
C ARG A 69 -5.29 3.57 10.22
N PHE A 70 -6.55 3.32 10.59
CA PHE A 70 -6.92 3.06 11.99
C PHE A 70 -6.23 1.83 12.56
N LYS A 71 -6.15 0.74 11.79
CA LYS A 71 -5.45 -0.48 12.22
C LYS A 71 -3.95 -0.26 12.38
N GLU A 72 -3.33 0.53 11.50
CA GLU A 72 -1.91 0.82 11.56
C GLU A 72 -1.56 1.70 12.76
N GLU A 73 -2.37 2.71 13.07
CA GLU A 73 -2.22 3.55 14.26
C GLU A 73 -2.39 2.73 15.55
N GLN A 74 -3.41 1.86 15.62
CA GLN A 74 -3.57 0.94 16.75
C GLN A 74 -2.41 -0.04 16.88
N ARG A 75 -1.88 -0.56 15.75
CA ARG A 75 -0.73 -1.47 15.77
C ARG A 75 0.54 -0.76 16.25
N LYS A 76 0.75 0.51 15.87
CA LYS A 76 1.86 1.32 16.36
C LYS A 76 1.72 1.65 17.86
N ALA A 77 0.51 1.89 18.33
CA ALA A 77 0.24 2.16 19.75
C ALA A 77 0.36 0.89 20.63
N ASN A 78 -0.08 -0.27 20.12
CA ASN A 78 -0.05 -1.54 20.85
C ASN A 78 1.21 -2.39 20.61
N GLN A 79 2.19 -1.92 19.85
CA GLN A 79 3.46 -2.62 19.75
C GLN A 79 4.24 -2.42 21.05
N PRO A 80 4.48 -3.49 21.86
CA PRO A 80 5.28 -3.35 23.06
C PRO A 80 6.68 -2.89 22.65
N VAL A 81 7.17 -1.80 23.24
CA VAL A 81 8.51 -1.23 22.98
C VAL A 81 9.61 -2.30 23.07
N PHE A 82 9.36 -3.33 23.88
CA PHE A 82 10.19 -4.51 24.04
C PHE A 82 10.39 -5.32 22.74
N THR A 83 9.38 -5.56 21.92
CA THR A 83 9.55 -6.36 20.67
C THR A 83 10.33 -5.60 19.60
N ARG A 84 10.31 -4.27 19.63
CA ARG A 84 11.08 -3.42 18.74
C ARG A 84 12.58 -3.47 19.02
N LEU A 85 12.98 -3.72 20.27
CA LEU A 85 14.39 -3.74 20.69
C LEU A 85 14.93 -5.16 20.90
N LEU A 86 14.13 -6.08 21.44
CA LEU A 86 14.56 -7.44 21.76
C LEU A 86 14.77 -8.30 20.49
N MET A 87 13.91 -8.11 19.49
CA MET A 87 13.97 -8.87 18.24
C MET A 87 15.28 -8.65 17.46
N PRO A 88 15.74 -7.41 17.18
CA PRO A 88 17.03 -7.21 16.51
C PRO A 88 18.23 -7.66 17.35
N VAL A 89 18.14 -7.55 18.68
CA VAL A 89 19.22 -8.02 19.59
C VAL A 89 19.36 -9.54 19.55
N LEU A 90 18.26 -10.29 19.58
CA LEU A 90 18.30 -11.74 19.48
C LEU A 90 18.86 -12.21 18.13
N VAL A 91 18.46 -11.58 17.03
CA VAL A 91 18.97 -11.92 15.69
C VAL A 91 20.47 -11.63 15.58
N SER A 92 20.93 -10.49 16.11
CA SER A 92 22.35 -10.16 16.15
C SER A 92 23.16 -11.15 16.99
N MET A 93 22.63 -11.54 18.16
CA MET A 93 23.26 -12.52 19.04
C MET A 93 23.39 -13.89 18.36
N LEU A 94 22.33 -14.35 17.66
CA LEU A 94 22.39 -15.59 16.89
C LEU A 94 23.43 -15.56 15.78
N PHE A 95 23.59 -14.43 15.09
CA PHE A 95 24.63 -14.26 14.08
C PHE A 95 26.03 -14.38 14.65
N VAL A 96 26.30 -13.72 15.78
CA VAL A 96 27.60 -13.81 16.45
C VAL A 96 27.88 -15.24 16.90
N LEU A 97 26.89 -15.93 17.46
CA LEU A 97 27.01 -17.33 17.85
C LEU A 97 27.26 -18.27 16.66
N ALA A 98 26.57 -18.04 15.53
CA ALA A 98 26.75 -18.85 14.33
C ALA A 98 28.14 -18.67 13.70
N ILE A 99 28.64 -17.43 13.64
CA ILE A 99 29.98 -17.13 13.14
C ILE A 99 31.04 -17.71 14.09
N GLY A 100 30.88 -17.47 15.39
CA GLY A 100 31.81 -17.97 16.41
C GLY A 100 31.88 -19.49 16.48
N SER A 101 30.74 -20.18 16.39
CA SER A 101 30.70 -21.64 16.36
C SER A 101 31.33 -22.21 15.09
N GLY A 102 31.10 -21.57 13.93
CA GLY A 102 31.75 -21.96 12.67
C GLY A 102 33.27 -21.87 12.73
N ILE A 103 33.80 -20.77 13.28
CA ILE A 103 35.25 -20.57 13.45
C ILE A 103 35.82 -21.60 14.42
N PHE A 104 35.17 -21.78 15.58
CA PHE A 104 35.63 -22.74 16.59
C PHE A 104 35.62 -24.18 16.06
N MET A 105 34.56 -24.59 15.36
CA MET A 105 34.49 -25.91 14.75
C MET A 105 35.61 -26.07 13.71
N GLY A 106 35.79 -25.09 12.82
CA GLY A 106 36.84 -25.09 11.81
C GLY A 106 38.25 -25.19 12.38
N SER A 107 38.55 -24.47 13.47
CA SER A 107 39.88 -24.53 14.10
C SER A 107 40.18 -25.86 14.78
N ASN A 108 39.17 -26.52 15.37
CA ASN A 108 39.36 -27.83 15.99
C ASN A 108 39.53 -28.93 14.93
N PHE A 109 38.83 -28.85 13.79
CA PHE A 109 39.03 -29.77 12.67
C PHE A 109 40.32 -29.51 11.87
N ALA A 110 40.84 -28.27 11.88
CA ALA A 110 42.11 -27.93 11.22
C ALA A 110 43.36 -28.44 11.98
N THR A 111 43.20 -28.94 13.22
CA THR A 111 44.35 -29.44 14.01
C THR A 111 44.82 -30.83 13.53
N ASP A 112 43.96 -31.60 12.83
CA ASP A 112 44.35 -32.84 12.12
C ASP A 112 44.82 -32.55 10.69
N THR A 113 45.62 -31.49 10.50
CA THR A 113 46.35 -31.27 9.25
C THR A 113 47.66 -32.06 9.32
N GLU A 114 47.58 -33.40 9.21
CA GLU A 114 48.67 -34.10 8.52
C GLU A 114 48.69 -33.55 7.11
N ASN A 115 49.77 -32.83 6.76
CA ASN A 115 50.13 -32.35 5.43
C ASN A 115 48.96 -32.38 4.42
N ILE A 116 48.12 -31.35 4.41
CA ILE A 116 47.38 -31.04 3.19
C ILE A 116 48.47 -30.64 2.19
N GLN A 117 48.98 -31.63 1.46
CA GLN A 117 49.67 -31.43 0.21
C GLN A 117 48.69 -30.66 -0.64
N GLN A 118 48.91 -29.35 -0.71
CA GLN A 118 48.36 -28.49 -1.73
C GLN A 118 48.63 -29.23 -3.05
N SER A 119 47.60 -29.88 -3.59
CA SER A 119 47.72 -30.64 -4.81
C SER A 119 47.95 -29.61 -5.90
N ASN A 120 49.23 -29.38 -6.21
CA ASN A 120 49.70 -28.76 -7.45
C ASN A 120 49.37 -29.68 -8.63
N LEU A 121 48.10 -30.06 -8.77
CA LEU A 121 47.57 -30.62 -9.99
C LEU A 121 47.23 -29.42 -10.87
N ILE A 122 48.28 -28.76 -11.34
CA ILE A 122 48.23 -28.04 -12.61
C ILE A 122 47.96 -29.16 -13.61
N ASP A 123 46.73 -29.20 -14.12
CA ASP A 123 46.33 -30.16 -15.13
C ASP A 123 47.24 -29.94 -16.36
N PRO A 124 48.11 -30.89 -16.72
CA PRO A 124 49.09 -30.70 -17.80
C PRO A 124 48.43 -30.49 -19.17
N TYR A 125 47.11 -30.70 -19.28
CA TYR A 125 46.32 -30.42 -20.48
C TYR A 125 45.87 -28.95 -20.60
N PHE A 126 45.96 -28.15 -19.52
CA PHE A 126 45.59 -26.72 -19.56
C PHE A 126 46.77 -25.78 -19.80
N ASN A 127 48.00 -26.29 -19.85
CA ASN A 127 49.21 -25.47 -19.99
C ASN A 127 49.83 -25.56 -21.39
N GLU A 128 49.01 -25.39 -22.44
CA GLU A 128 49.51 -25.28 -23.82
C GLU A 128 50.24 -23.94 -24.07
N ILE A 129 50.00 -22.92 -23.23
CA ILE A 129 50.66 -21.60 -23.34
C ILE A 129 52.17 -21.68 -23.07
N ASP A 130 52.63 -22.62 -22.23
CA ASP A 130 54.06 -22.83 -21.96
C ASP A 130 54.73 -23.79 -22.95
N ASN A 131 53.94 -24.59 -23.70
CA ASN A 131 54.46 -25.60 -24.62
C ASN A 131 54.69 -25.09 -26.05
N GLU A 132 54.16 -23.92 -26.40
CA GLU A 132 54.50 -23.24 -27.65
C GLU A 132 55.43 -22.05 -27.36
N THR A 133 56.70 -22.18 -27.77
CA THR A 133 57.60 -21.03 -27.82
C THR A 133 56.97 -19.95 -28.69
N ILE A 134 56.82 -18.74 -28.12
CA ILE A 134 56.30 -17.53 -28.77
C ILE A 134 56.84 -17.33 -30.20
N GLU A 135 58.05 -17.81 -30.48
CA GLU A 135 58.69 -17.78 -31.81
C GLU A 135 57.93 -18.57 -32.89
N LEU A 136 57.26 -19.68 -32.55
CA LEU A 136 56.51 -20.51 -33.51
C LEU A 136 55.20 -19.85 -33.95
N PHE A 137 54.56 -19.08 -33.05
CA PHE A 137 53.39 -18.25 -33.36
C PHE A 137 53.72 -17.18 -34.41
N PHE A 138 54.87 -16.50 -34.26
CA PHE A 138 55.32 -15.48 -35.22
C PHE A 138 55.83 -16.06 -36.55
N LEU A 139 56.33 -17.30 -36.56
CA LEU A 139 56.74 -17.99 -37.79
C LEU A 139 55.54 -18.49 -38.61
N ASN A 140 54.41 -18.82 -37.97
CA ASN A 140 53.23 -19.34 -38.66
C ASN A 140 52.39 -18.23 -39.33
N ASP A 141 52.31 -17.04 -38.75
CA ASP A 141 51.61 -15.90 -39.35
C ASP A 141 52.43 -15.18 -40.45
N GLY A 142 53.67 -15.60 -40.68
CA GLY A 142 54.58 -15.00 -41.68
C GLY A 142 54.53 -15.60 -43.10
N TYR A 143 53.71 -16.63 -43.36
CA TYR A 143 53.61 -17.30 -44.66
C TYR A 143 52.22 -17.22 -45.29
N HIS A 144 51.59 -16.05 -45.20
CA HIS A 144 50.49 -15.67 -46.07
C HIS A 144 50.90 -14.52 -47.01
N GLU A 145 51.74 -14.87 -47.99
CA GLU A 145 51.69 -14.35 -49.37
C GLU A 145 51.69 -15.53 -50.35
#